data_AF-A0A7W2RML2-F1
#
_entry.id   AF-A0A7W2RML2-F1
#
_cell.length_a   1.000
_cell.length_b   1.000
_cell.length_c   1.000
_cell.angle_alpha   90.00
_cell.angle_beta   90.00
_cell.angle_gamma   90.00
#
_symmetry.space_group_name_H-M   'P 1'
#
loop_
_entity.id
_entity.type
_entity.pdbx_description
1 polymer ?
#
loop_
_entity_poly.entity_id
_entity_poly.type
_entity_poly.pdbx_seq_one_letter_code
_entity_poly.pdbx_strand_id
1 'polypeptide(L)'
;MIFKINGFLLSVDFDSAVRGEESIDLSHQEKEALKLFFKSDDGFVDAQTLEAVIWGERVVTNNSLRKLISDLRLKFRDKTSFKNIRGKGYQLVFESIEQPFKKSYSMELPKVLLGTLIFIFIFILTMATLFNIYPRDNQKISLPKVSTQTVFESKDYILDYAKYNNSLYVTARDNKTSKLYKVLNRQNIILMSADYPGAYRGIEIHSSGRTVMHVVEDSKCKIKIFKRPVEELIDEIPCNRQNAFPSFDWISDTKFYITFNVNPTSSIKPFIYDLQTKRLEEITTTNFDSKNGNKFIDAFIKAHGNGMFSLRENHLDQMSLMYFEGNKRRTLYQYRAKPYSIAVSKTNLFFVGNNNELFKMNLADDVFSQGFKESLFLAPQTTKIDDPLILQNELYFSLGNTSKEVIYSISGNFTYSLENGVRDFTYTDKVLSVLALTNSGYVVEQLKEGVIFNTLYLETELNFRHLAFYQEELYLAGASGIYKIVDKKPLYLSELKATKLVSNGTCLIAQADKGIFQFEASNRSFQKIVEQGDRAFASEGGCLFVDKLSNTIVNEKRKVIAKPTMNKLLFEHQGRIVHWYSVKDKTHIVDIKTGELVSKTKSRALYKRVISYENDILYLGKADVNTSIVKLKLK
;
A
#
# COMPACT_ATOMS: atom_id res chain seq x y z
N MET A 1 19.54 0.32 34.53
CA MET A 1 19.78 -1.14 34.38
C MET A 1 20.49 -1.34 33.06
N ILE A 2 21.62 -2.04 33.03
CA ILE A 2 22.34 -2.38 31.79
C ILE A 2 22.02 -3.83 31.44
N PHE A 3 21.80 -4.13 30.16
CA PHE A 3 21.51 -5.48 29.69
C PHE A 3 22.71 -6.08 28.96
N LYS A 4 22.85 -7.41 29.05
CA LYS A 4 23.91 -8.16 28.40
C LYS A 4 23.36 -9.39 27.66
N ILE A 5 23.81 -9.58 26.43
CA ILE A 5 23.44 -10.69 25.54
C ILE A 5 24.73 -11.32 24.99
N ASN A 6 24.96 -12.61 25.24
CA ASN A 6 26.15 -13.33 24.78
C ASN A 6 27.49 -12.56 24.96
N GLY A 7 27.66 -11.94 26.12
CA GLY A 7 28.87 -11.16 26.44
C GLY A 7 28.89 -9.72 25.92
N PHE A 8 27.96 -9.31 25.05
CA PHE A 8 27.82 -7.91 24.62
C PHE A 8 27.04 -7.10 25.64
N LEU A 9 27.63 -5.99 26.11
CA LEU A 9 26.99 -5.01 26.97
C LEU A 9 26.29 -3.96 26.12
N LEU A 10 24.99 -3.76 26.34
CA LEU A 10 24.22 -2.77 25.60
C LEU A 10 24.38 -1.38 26.20
N SER A 11 24.49 -0.38 25.32
CA SER A 11 24.34 1.03 25.66
C SER A 11 22.96 1.34 26.23
N VAL A 12 22.85 2.43 26.99
CA VAL A 12 21.63 2.81 27.72
C VAL A 12 20.46 3.15 26.78
N ASP A 13 20.76 3.74 25.64
CA ASP A 13 19.82 4.07 24.57
C ASP A 13 19.59 2.91 23.59
N PHE A 14 20.34 1.81 23.75
CA PHE A 14 20.39 0.66 22.86
C PHE A 14 20.94 0.99 21.47
N ASP A 15 21.70 2.06 21.31
CA ASP A 15 22.23 2.45 20.00
C ASP A 15 23.33 1.53 19.51
N SER A 16 24.10 0.97 20.45
CA SER A 16 25.20 0.04 20.21
C SER A 16 25.30 -1.02 21.31
N ALA A 17 26.07 -2.08 21.03
CA ALA A 17 26.51 -3.04 22.04
C ALA A 17 28.01 -3.35 21.89
N VAL A 18 28.72 -3.51 23.00
CA VAL A 18 30.18 -3.65 23.03
C VAL A 18 30.59 -4.95 23.70
N ARG A 19 31.57 -5.65 23.11
CA ARG A 19 32.24 -6.82 23.68
C ARG A 19 33.74 -6.75 23.43
N GLY A 20 34.50 -6.33 24.45
CA GLY A 20 35.93 -6.03 24.27
C GLY A 20 36.11 -4.78 23.40
N GLU A 21 36.90 -4.88 22.33
CA GLU A 21 37.10 -3.80 21.34
C GLU A 21 36.05 -3.83 20.21
N GLU A 22 35.21 -4.85 20.17
CA GLU A 22 34.17 -5.01 19.15
C GLU A 22 32.93 -4.20 19.53
N SER A 23 32.50 -3.30 18.64
CA SER A 23 31.24 -2.56 18.74
C SER A 23 30.29 -2.97 17.61
N ILE A 24 29.03 -3.22 17.94
CA ILE A 24 27.97 -3.45 16.97
C ILE A 24 26.92 -2.35 17.06
N ASP A 25 26.54 -1.80 15.91
CA ASP A 25 25.48 -0.80 15.83
C ASP A 25 24.11 -1.48 15.64
N LEU A 26 23.11 -0.93 16.32
CA LEU A 26 21.74 -1.43 16.27
C LEU A 26 20.87 -0.49 15.43
N SER A 27 20.11 -1.08 14.52
CA SER A 27 19.07 -0.39 13.75
C SER A 27 17.86 -0.10 14.64
N HIS A 28 17.00 0.83 14.21
CA HIS A 28 15.78 1.16 14.95
C HIS A 28 14.91 -0.07 15.30
N GLN A 29 14.73 -0.99 14.34
CA GLN A 29 13.89 -2.18 14.55
C GLN A 29 14.50 -3.14 15.57
N GLU A 30 15.81 -3.28 15.56
CA GLU A 30 16.54 -4.09 16.54
C GLU A 30 16.44 -3.48 17.94
N LYS A 31 16.54 -2.14 18.06
CA LYS A 31 16.34 -1.42 19.34
C LYS A 31 14.96 -1.67 19.92
N GLU A 32 13.92 -1.51 19.12
CA GLU A 32 12.54 -1.72 19.58
C GLU A 32 12.28 -3.17 19.96
N ALA A 33 12.85 -4.13 19.23
CA ALA A 33 12.74 -5.55 19.58
C ALA A 33 13.37 -5.87 20.93
N LEU A 34 14.59 -5.38 21.16
CA LEU A 34 15.31 -5.59 22.41
C LEU A 34 14.59 -4.94 23.59
N LYS A 35 14.06 -3.71 23.42
CA LYS A 35 13.22 -3.05 24.44
C LYS A 35 12.00 -3.89 24.82
N LEU A 36 11.35 -4.56 23.87
CA LEU A 36 10.21 -5.43 24.15
C LEU A 36 10.63 -6.67 24.94
N PHE A 37 11.73 -7.31 24.54
CA PHE A 37 12.24 -8.47 25.25
C PHE A 37 12.63 -8.13 26.70
N PHE A 38 13.32 -7.00 26.92
CA PHE A 38 13.74 -6.59 28.26
C PHE A 38 12.60 -6.10 29.16
N LYS A 39 11.45 -5.73 28.59
CA LYS A 39 10.24 -5.41 29.36
C LYS A 39 9.50 -6.67 29.84
N SER A 40 9.81 -7.83 29.27
CA SER A 40 9.21 -9.10 29.67
C SER A 40 10.08 -9.78 30.72
N ASP A 41 9.47 -10.23 31.81
CA ASP A 41 10.18 -10.82 32.96
C ASP A 41 10.96 -12.08 32.58
N ASP A 42 10.44 -12.89 31.65
CA ASP A 42 11.07 -14.11 31.14
C ASP A 42 11.68 -13.92 29.74
N GLY A 43 11.71 -12.68 29.24
CA GLY A 43 12.16 -12.34 27.90
C GLY A 43 11.27 -12.88 26.78
N PHE A 44 10.08 -13.43 27.06
CA PHE A 44 9.14 -13.89 26.04
C PHE A 44 8.27 -12.74 25.54
N VAL A 45 8.13 -12.65 24.22
CA VAL A 45 7.19 -11.74 23.56
C VAL A 45 6.47 -12.51 22.45
N ASP A 46 5.15 -12.44 22.44
CA ASP A 46 4.36 -13.07 21.39
C ASP A 46 4.62 -12.39 20.03
N ALA A 47 4.47 -13.17 18.94
CA ALA A 47 4.75 -12.67 17.60
C ALA A 47 3.87 -11.47 17.22
N GLN A 48 2.64 -11.39 17.73
CA GLN A 48 1.72 -10.30 17.39
C GLN A 48 2.21 -8.99 18.02
N THR A 49 2.68 -9.02 19.26
CA THR A 49 3.27 -7.87 19.94
C THR A 49 4.56 -7.42 19.27
N LEU A 50 5.46 -8.36 18.91
CA LEU A 50 6.70 -8.05 18.18
C LEU A 50 6.39 -7.36 16.84
N GLU A 51 5.48 -7.95 16.05
CA GLU A 51 5.07 -7.40 14.76
C GLU A 51 4.45 -6.01 14.90
N ALA A 52 3.51 -5.85 15.84
CA ALA A 52 2.78 -4.60 16.04
C ALA A 52 3.65 -3.45 16.54
N VAL A 53 4.63 -3.74 17.41
CA VAL A 53 5.43 -2.68 18.06
C VAL A 53 6.71 -2.37 17.27
N ILE A 54 7.44 -3.37 16.76
CA ILE A 54 8.75 -3.14 16.13
C ILE A 54 8.62 -2.48 14.75
N TRP A 55 7.68 -2.94 13.96
CA TRP A 55 7.46 -2.42 12.60
C TRP A 55 6.44 -1.29 12.57
N GLY A 56 5.66 -1.12 13.64
CA GLY A 56 4.64 -0.08 13.78
C GLY A 56 3.64 -0.08 12.62
N GLU A 57 3.96 0.71 11.60
CA GLU A 57 3.14 1.04 10.44
C GLU A 57 3.65 0.38 9.15
N ARG A 58 4.25 -0.82 9.22
CA ARG A 58 4.63 -1.63 8.04
C ARG A 58 3.89 -2.95 8.03
N VAL A 59 3.66 -3.51 6.84
CA VAL A 59 3.23 -4.90 6.68
C VAL A 59 4.32 -5.79 7.23
N VAL A 60 3.98 -6.60 8.23
CA VAL A 60 4.92 -7.55 8.80
C VAL A 60 4.54 -8.95 8.37
N THR A 61 5.37 -9.52 7.51
CA THR A 61 5.28 -10.94 7.20
C THR A 61 5.97 -11.75 8.29
N ASN A 62 5.63 -13.04 8.39
CA ASN A 62 6.39 -13.96 9.24
C ASN A 62 7.89 -13.97 8.85
N ASN A 63 8.21 -13.73 7.58
CA ASN A 63 9.58 -13.66 7.09
C ASN A 63 10.30 -12.40 7.58
N SER A 64 9.61 -11.27 7.70
CA SER A 64 10.15 -10.01 8.23
C SER A 64 10.57 -10.19 9.69
N LEU A 65 9.70 -10.80 10.50
CA LEU A 65 10.01 -11.13 11.89
C LEU A 65 11.17 -12.15 11.99
N ARG A 66 11.14 -13.21 11.18
CA ARG A 66 12.23 -14.19 11.14
C ARG A 66 13.56 -13.56 10.73
N LYS A 67 13.55 -12.65 9.76
CA LYS A 67 14.75 -11.96 9.28
C LYS A 67 15.32 -11.08 10.38
N LEU A 68 14.51 -10.25 11.04
CA LEU A 68 14.98 -9.44 12.16
C LEU A 68 15.63 -10.28 13.26
N ILE A 69 14.97 -11.37 13.66
CA ILE A 69 15.52 -12.27 14.68
C ILE A 69 16.80 -12.96 14.17
N SER A 70 16.86 -13.31 12.89
CA SER A 70 18.08 -13.86 12.27
C SER A 70 19.21 -12.84 12.26
N ASP A 71 18.94 -11.58 11.94
CA ASP A 71 19.91 -10.49 11.90
C ASP A 71 20.45 -10.21 13.32
N LEU A 72 19.58 -10.19 14.33
CA LEU A 72 19.98 -10.13 15.74
C LEU A 72 20.88 -11.31 16.15
N ARG A 73 20.51 -12.55 15.78
CA ARG A 73 21.35 -13.73 16.04
C ARG A 73 22.73 -13.62 15.38
N LEU A 74 22.79 -13.07 14.16
CA LEU A 74 24.05 -12.86 13.45
C LEU A 74 24.90 -11.79 14.14
N LYS A 75 24.31 -10.65 14.51
CA LYS A 75 25.02 -9.54 15.19
C LYS A 75 25.58 -9.94 16.55
N PHE A 76 24.77 -10.59 17.38
CA PHE A 76 25.20 -11.07 18.69
C PHE A 76 26.00 -12.40 18.62
N ARG A 77 26.20 -12.93 17.40
CA ARG A 77 26.87 -14.21 17.12
C ARG A 77 26.34 -15.36 17.96
N ASP A 78 25.02 -15.39 18.15
CA ASP A 78 24.38 -16.35 19.03
C ASP A 78 23.03 -16.83 18.49
N LYS A 79 22.96 -18.13 18.21
CA LYS A 79 21.72 -18.79 17.78
C LYS A 79 20.82 -19.19 18.96
N THR A 80 21.35 -19.20 20.18
CA THR A 80 20.71 -19.79 21.36
C THR A 80 19.99 -18.77 22.26
N SER A 81 20.48 -17.52 22.35
CA SER A 81 19.81 -16.49 23.14
C SER A 81 18.44 -16.09 22.57
N PHE A 82 18.25 -16.12 21.25
CA PHE A 82 16.96 -15.83 20.62
C PHE A 82 16.23 -17.13 20.23
N LYS A 83 15.33 -17.61 21.08
CA LYS A 83 14.58 -18.88 20.87
C LYS A 83 13.26 -18.64 20.16
N ASN A 84 12.92 -19.51 19.20
CA ASN A 84 11.61 -19.50 18.55
C ASN A 84 10.65 -20.42 19.32
N ILE A 85 9.51 -19.89 19.74
CA ILE A 85 8.41 -20.66 20.32
C ILE A 85 7.34 -20.87 19.23
N ARG A 86 7.30 -22.09 18.69
CA ARG A 86 6.52 -22.45 17.49
C ARG A 86 5.07 -21.98 17.61
N GLY A 87 4.66 -21.13 16.66
CA GLY A 87 3.28 -20.62 16.55
C GLY A 87 2.88 -19.59 17.61
N LYS A 88 3.78 -19.19 18.52
CA LYS A 88 3.50 -18.24 19.60
C LYS A 88 4.33 -16.96 19.50
N GLY A 89 5.66 -17.07 19.41
CA GLY A 89 6.52 -15.89 19.50
C GLY A 89 8.01 -16.23 19.64
N TYR A 90 8.74 -15.33 20.27
CA TYR A 90 10.18 -15.47 20.52
C TYR A 90 10.51 -15.19 21.97
N GLN A 91 11.58 -15.79 22.45
CA GLN A 91 12.11 -15.58 23.79
C GLN A 91 13.58 -15.19 23.71
N LEU A 92 13.96 -14.11 24.40
CA LEU A 92 15.35 -13.69 24.56
C LEU A 92 15.87 -14.11 25.93
N VAL A 93 17.02 -14.76 25.97
CA VAL A 93 17.80 -14.98 27.19
C VAL A 93 18.80 -13.83 27.35
N PHE A 94 18.78 -13.14 28.50
CA PHE A 94 19.67 -12.00 28.78
C PHE A 94 20.04 -11.91 30.27
N GLU A 95 21.11 -11.15 30.56
CA GLU A 95 21.52 -10.79 31.92
C GLU A 95 21.20 -9.31 32.19
N SER A 96 20.68 -8.98 33.37
CA SER A 96 20.47 -7.61 33.84
C SER A 96 21.51 -7.24 34.91
N ILE A 97 22.14 -6.08 34.73
CA ILE A 97 23.17 -5.54 35.63
C ILE A 97 22.61 -4.27 36.26
N GLU A 98 22.44 -4.30 37.58
CA GLU A 98 22.07 -3.10 38.35
C GLU A 98 23.26 -2.14 38.40
N GLN A 99 23.01 -0.87 38.04
CA GLN A 99 23.99 0.18 38.30
C GLN A 99 23.83 0.66 39.74
N PRO A 100 24.93 0.86 40.49
CA PRO A 100 24.85 1.51 41.79
C PRO A 100 24.36 2.95 41.61
N PHE A 101 23.17 3.25 42.15
CA PHE A 101 22.63 4.61 42.19
C PHE A 101 23.62 5.55 42.89
N LYS A 102 24.13 6.55 42.17
CA LYS A 102 24.73 7.74 42.83
C LYS A 102 23.60 8.45 43.57
N LYS A 103 23.66 8.44 44.91
CA LYS A 103 22.78 9.20 45.80
C LYS A 103 22.74 10.66 45.35
N SER A 104 21.55 11.10 44.93
CA SER A 104 21.24 12.52 44.74
C SER A 104 21.28 13.19 46.12
N TYR A 105 22.09 14.23 46.26
CA TYR A 105 22.12 15.09 47.45
C TYR A 105 20.79 15.87 47.51
N SER A 106 20.02 15.66 48.57
CA SER A 106 18.86 16.50 48.90
C SER A 106 19.36 17.87 49.33
N MET A 107 19.22 18.86 48.45
CA MET A 107 19.50 20.25 48.75
C MET A 107 18.21 20.88 49.28
N GLU A 108 18.15 21.23 50.57
CA GLU A 108 17.03 21.98 51.13
C GLU A 108 16.99 23.38 50.50
N LEU A 109 15.92 23.66 49.74
CA LEU A 109 15.71 24.97 49.11
C LEU A 109 15.08 25.96 50.11
N PRO A 110 15.58 27.21 50.19
CA PRO A 110 15.01 28.24 51.06
C PRO A 110 13.55 28.55 50.70
N LYS A 111 12.70 28.78 51.70
CA LYS A 111 11.25 29.02 51.55
C LYS A 111 10.88 30.17 50.59
N VAL A 112 11.78 31.14 50.39
CA VAL A 112 11.60 32.26 49.44
C VAL A 112 11.73 31.82 47.97
N LEU A 113 12.58 30.82 47.71
CA LEU A 113 12.78 30.21 46.38
C LEU A 113 11.62 29.29 46.01
N LEU A 114 11.01 28.64 47.02
CA LEU A 114 9.79 27.86 46.86
C LEU A 114 8.61 28.76 46.45
N GLY A 115 8.48 29.94 47.05
CA GLY A 115 7.45 30.92 46.71
C GLY A 115 7.57 31.46 45.29
N THR A 116 8.79 31.74 44.83
CA THR A 116 9.04 32.17 43.44
C THR A 116 8.80 31.05 42.44
N LEU A 117 9.19 29.81 42.75
CA LEU A 117 8.90 28.64 41.92
C LEU A 117 7.40 28.37 41.79
N ILE A 118 6.64 28.51 42.88
CA ILE A 118 5.18 28.37 42.86
C ILE A 118 4.55 29.48 42.00
N PHE A 119 5.04 30.72 42.10
CA PHE A 119 4.51 31.83 41.29
C PHE A 119 4.82 31.65 39.80
N ILE A 120 6.03 31.17 39.45
CA ILE A 120 6.40 30.80 38.08
C ILE A 120 5.53 29.65 37.59
N PHE A 121 5.28 28.65 38.44
CA PHE A 121 4.44 27.50 38.09
C PHE A 121 2.99 27.92 37.82
N ILE A 122 2.43 28.82 38.65
CA ILE A 122 1.08 29.39 38.45
C ILE A 122 1.06 30.24 37.18
N PHE A 123 2.08 31.07 36.93
CA PHE A 123 2.18 31.88 35.72
C PHE A 123 2.24 31.01 34.45
N ILE A 124 3.03 29.93 34.47
CA ILE A 124 3.09 28.93 33.39
C ILE A 124 1.74 28.22 33.23
N LEU A 125 1.06 27.88 34.32
CA LEU A 125 -0.28 27.27 34.26
C LEU A 125 -1.30 28.22 33.63
N THR A 126 -1.30 29.50 34.03
CA THR A 126 -2.21 30.51 33.48
C THR A 126 -1.94 30.78 31.99
N MET A 127 -0.67 30.83 31.59
CA MET A 127 -0.29 30.88 30.18
C MET A 127 -0.72 29.62 29.43
N ALA A 128 -0.55 28.42 30.00
CA ALA A 128 -0.99 27.16 29.38
C ALA A 128 -2.52 27.09 29.23
N THR A 129 -3.29 27.65 30.17
CA THR A 129 -4.76 27.76 30.03
C THR A 129 -5.16 28.78 28.98
N LEU A 130 -4.48 29.93 28.88
CA LEU A 130 -4.73 30.93 27.83
C LEU A 130 -4.40 30.39 26.42
N PHE A 131 -3.33 29.59 26.30
CA PHE A 131 -2.98 28.91 25.04
C PHE A 131 -3.92 27.74 24.68
N ASN A 132 -4.67 27.17 25.62
CA ASN A 132 -5.67 26.12 25.38
C ASN A 132 -7.08 26.64 25.08
N ILE A 133 -7.36 27.93 25.34
CA ILE A 133 -8.68 28.56 25.05
C ILE A 133 -8.77 29.09 23.62
N TYR A 134 -7.65 29.22 22.89
CA TYR A 134 -7.72 29.36 21.44
C TYR A 134 -8.09 28.01 20.81
N PRO A 135 -9.18 27.91 20.03
CA PRO A 135 -9.45 26.70 19.28
C PRO A 135 -8.31 26.53 18.27
N ARG A 136 -7.35 25.65 18.59
CA ARG A 136 -6.49 25.03 17.59
C ARG A 136 -7.37 24.09 16.77
N ASP A 137 -8.12 24.66 15.84
CA ASP A 137 -8.60 23.96 14.65
C ASP A 137 -7.38 23.63 13.77
N ASN A 138 -6.62 22.66 14.23
CA ASN A 138 -5.58 21.91 13.52
C ASN A 138 -5.17 20.73 14.40
N GLN A 139 -6.14 20.04 15.01
CA GLN A 139 -5.91 18.65 15.36
C GLN A 139 -5.67 17.91 14.05
N LYS A 140 -4.40 17.76 13.68
CA LYS A 140 -3.98 16.75 12.71
C LYS A 140 -4.59 15.46 13.20
N ILE A 141 -5.63 15.01 12.51
CA ILE A 141 -6.15 13.66 12.67
C ILE A 141 -4.96 12.80 12.26
N SER A 142 -4.27 12.23 13.26
CA SER A 142 -3.25 11.23 12.98
C SER A 142 -3.97 10.13 12.22
N LEU A 143 -3.47 9.79 11.03
CA LEU A 143 -3.96 8.63 10.29
C LEU A 143 -4.07 7.45 11.27
N PRO A 144 -5.15 6.67 11.20
CA PRO A 144 -5.28 5.52 12.08
C PRO A 144 -4.03 4.66 11.95
N LYS A 145 -3.31 4.46 13.07
CA LYS A 145 -2.20 3.51 13.13
C LYS A 145 -2.76 2.12 12.96
N VAL A 146 -2.64 1.56 11.76
CA VAL A 146 -3.12 0.22 11.46
C VAL A 146 -1.95 -0.72 11.27
N SER A 147 -1.68 -1.51 12.31
CA SER A 147 -0.79 -2.67 12.23
C SER A 147 -1.43 -3.68 11.28
N THR A 148 -0.81 -3.91 10.13
CA THR A 148 -1.23 -4.93 9.17
C THR A 148 -0.67 -6.27 9.59
N GLN A 149 -1.54 -7.08 10.20
CA GLN A 149 -1.17 -8.43 10.57
C GLN A 149 -1.43 -9.37 9.40
N THR A 150 -0.39 -9.95 8.80
CA THR A 150 -0.57 -11.00 7.79
C THR A 150 -1.20 -12.23 8.44
N VAL A 151 -2.31 -12.69 7.88
CA VAL A 151 -3.03 -13.90 8.33
C VAL A 151 -2.89 -15.07 7.35
N PHE A 152 -2.62 -14.77 6.08
CA PHE A 152 -2.34 -15.73 5.01
C PHE A 152 -1.19 -15.19 4.16
N GLU A 153 -0.31 -16.08 3.68
CA GLU A 153 0.75 -15.75 2.73
C GLU A 153 0.92 -16.92 1.74
N SER A 154 1.04 -16.64 0.45
CA SER A 154 1.26 -17.65 -0.60
C SER A 154 1.95 -17.06 -1.83
N LYS A 155 2.49 -17.92 -2.71
CA LYS A 155 2.88 -17.52 -4.07
C LYS A 155 1.70 -17.54 -5.05
N ASP A 156 0.60 -18.15 -4.63
CA ASP A 156 -0.62 -18.28 -5.44
C ASP A 156 -1.41 -16.97 -5.41
N TYR A 157 -1.94 -16.54 -6.56
CA TYR A 157 -2.88 -15.42 -6.68
C TYR A 157 -4.16 -15.70 -5.89
N ILE A 158 -4.53 -14.82 -4.95
CA ILE A 158 -5.76 -14.93 -4.16
C ILE A 158 -6.94 -14.52 -5.05
N LEU A 159 -7.94 -15.38 -5.17
CA LEU A 159 -9.15 -15.09 -5.94
C LEU A 159 -10.28 -14.56 -5.06
N ASP A 160 -10.46 -15.15 -3.88
CA ASP A 160 -11.50 -14.78 -2.91
C ASP A 160 -11.23 -15.43 -1.55
N TYR A 161 -11.82 -14.91 -0.48
CA TYR A 161 -11.68 -15.47 0.86
C TYR A 161 -12.84 -15.13 1.81
N ALA A 162 -13.12 -16.06 2.73
CA ALA A 162 -14.17 -15.92 3.74
C ALA A 162 -13.68 -16.41 5.11
N LYS A 163 -14.38 -16.04 6.20
CA LYS A 163 -14.00 -16.42 7.57
C LYS A 163 -15.13 -17.15 8.28
N TYR A 164 -14.78 -18.22 9.00
CA TYR A 164 -15.69 -18.95 9.88
C TYR A 164 -14.93 -19.56 11.05
N ASN A 165 -15.46 -19.44 12.27
CA ASN A 165 -14.86 -19.98 13.51
C ASN A 165 -13.34 -19.77 13.61
N ASN A 166 -12.89 -18.51 13.51
CA ASN A 166 -11.47 -18.12 13.55
C ASN A 166 -10.56 -18.74 12.48
N SER A 167 -11.14 -19.44 11.49
CA SER A 167 -10.43 -19.96 10.33
C SER A 167 -10.74 -19.09 9.12
N LEU A 168 -9.72 -18.82 8.31
CA LEU A 168 -9.87 -18.19 7.00
C LEU A 168 -9.93 -19.28 5.94
N TYR A 169 -10.80 -19.14 4.95
CA TYR A 169 -10.91 -20.02 3.81
C TYR A 169 -10.52 -19.21 2.58
N VAL A 170 -9.44 -19.61 1.90
CA VAL A 170 -8.82 -18.80 0.85
C VAL A 170 -8.77 -19.60 -0.44
N THR A 171 -9.43 -19.09 -1.48
CA THR A 171 -9.28 -19.62 -2.84
C THR A 171 -8.10 -18.93 -3.50
N ALA A 172 -7.19 -19.73 -4.06
CA ALA A 172 -6.01 -19.20 -4.73
C ALA A 172 -5.64 -20.04 -5.95
N ARG A 173 -4.83 -19.47 -6.84
CA ARG A 173 -4.33 -20.17 -8.03
C ARG A 173 -2.92 -19.75 -8.41
N ASP A 174 -2.19 -20.65 -9.04
CA ASP A 174 -1.03 -20.29 -9.86
C ASP A 174 -1.40 -20.44 -11.35
N ASN A 175 -0.42 -20.45 -12.25
CA ASN A 175 -0.66 -20.59 -13.69
C ASN A 175 -1.09 -22.00 -14.12
N LYS A 176 -0.96 -22.99 -13.24
CA LYS A 176 -1.18 -24.42 -13.47
C LYS A 176 -2.20 -25.03 -12.53
N THR A 177 -2.32 -24.54 -11.29
CA THR A 177 -3.13 -25.17 -10.24
C THR A 177 -4.08 -24.18 -9.59
N SER A 178 -5.11 -24.72 -8.93
CA SER A 178 -6.01 -23.97 -8.07
C SER A 178 -6.19 -24.70 -6.76
N LYS A 179 -6.20 -23.98 -5.65
CA LYS A 179 -6.27 -24.54 -4.31
C LYS A 179 -7.28 -23.78 -3.46
N LEU A 180 -7.90 -24.50 -2.54
CA LEU A 180 -8.65 -23.93 -1.44
C LEU A 180 -7.88 -24.24 -0.15
N TYR A 181 -7.48 -23.20 0.56
CA TYR A 181 -6.81 -23.30 1.84
C TYR A 181 -7.79 -23.06 3.00
N LYS A 182 -7.65 -23.83 4.07
CA LYS A 182 -8.09 -23.45 5.42
C LYS A 182 -6.89 -22.93 6.18
N VAL A 183 -7.01 -21.73 6.72
CA VAL A 183 -5.95 -21.06 7.47
C VAL A 183 -6.36 -20.97 8.91
N LEU A 184 -5.64 -21.66 9.77
CA LEU A 184 -5.83 -21.64 11.22
C LEU A 184 -4.49 -21.33 11.86
N ASN A 185 -4.45 -20.33 12.76
CA ASN A 185 -3.20 -19.90 13.41
C ASN A 185 -2.06 -19.65 12.41
N ARG A 186 -2.38 -19.03 11.26
CA ARG A 186 -1.46 -18.75 10.14
C ARG A 186 -0.84 -19.99 9.48
N GLN A 187 -1.41 -21.17 9.70
CA GLN A 187 -1.02 -22.39 8.99
C GLN A 187 -1.98 -22.62 7.84
N ASN A 188 -1.44 -22.65 6.63
CA ASN A 188 -2.21 -22.94 5.42
C ASN A 188 -2.35 -24.46 5.28
N ILE A 189 -3.58 -24.96 5.37
CA ILE A 189 -3.94 -26.36 5.16
C ILE A 189 -4.70 -26.45 3.84
N ILE A 190 -4.22 -27.25 2.89
CA ILE A 190 -4.93 -27.45 1.62
C ILE A 190 -6.15 -28.34 1.89
N LEU A 191 -7.35 -27.84 1.59
CA LEU A 191 -8.61 -28.60 1.65
C LEU A 191 -8.94 -29.23 0.30
N MET A 192 -8.74 -28.48 -0.78
CA MET A 192 -9.00 -28.93 -2.14
C MET A 192 -7.90 -28.44 -3.07
N SER A 193 -7.62 -29.22 -4.11
CA SER A 193 -6.64 -28.89 -5.14
C SER A 193 -7.14 -29.37 -6.50
N ALA A 194 -6.88 -28.58 -7.52
CA ALA A 194 -7.08 -28.91 -8.93
C ALA A 194 -5.79 -28.63 -9.71
N ASP A 195 -5.54 -29.43 -10.74
CA ASP A 195 -4.39 -29.36 -11.64
C ASP A 195 -4.62 -28.43 -12.85
N TYR A 196 -5.58 -27.52 -12.72
CA TYR A 196 -5.83 -26.43 -13.67
C TYR A 196 -6.13 -25.11 -12.92
N PRO A 197 -5.79 -23.95 -13.51
CA PRO A 197 -5.98 -22.67 -12.85
C PRO A 197 -7.45 -22.25 -12.80
N GLY A 198 -7.85 -21.66 -11.67
CA GLY A 198 -9.18 -21.06 -11.50
C GLY A 198 -10.33 -22.06 -11.35
N ALA A 199 -10.07 -23.23 -10.75
CA ALA A 199 -11.10 -24.19 -10.37
C ALA A 199 -11.98 -23.64 -9.23
N TYR A 200 -11.40 -22.96 -8.24
CA TYR A 200 -12.13 -22.36 -7.12
C TYR A 200 -12.00 -20.85 -7.21
N ARG A 201 -13.11 -20.12 -7.38
CA ARG A 201 -13.07 -18.71 -7.80
C ARG A 201 -13.76 -17.72 -6.86
N GLY A 202 -14.73 -18.16 -6.08
CA GLY A 202 -15.48 -17.32 -5.15
C GLY A 202 -16.00 -18.14 -3.99
N ILE A 203 -16.04 -17.57 -2.79
CA ILE A 203 -16.47 -18.22 -1.56
C ILE A 203 -17.11 -17.23 -0.59
N GLU A 204 -18.32 -17.53 -0.11
CA GLU A 204 -18.96 -16.76 0.96
C GLU A 204 -19.51 -17.74 2.00
N ILE A 205 -19.22 -17.49 3.28
CA ILE A 205 -19.61 -18.38 4.39
C ILE A 205 -20.57 -17.64 5.32
N HIS A 206 -21.77 -18.19 5.50
CA HIS A 206 -22.74 -17.69 6.45
C HIS A 206 -22.30 -17.95 7.91
N SER A 207 -22.85 -17.19 8.85
CA SER A 207 -22.59 -17.36 10.29
C SER A 207 -22.92 -18.77 10.82
N SER A 208 -23.83 -19.51 10.17
CA SER A 208 -24.14 -20.91 10.49
C SER A 208 -23.11 -21.92 9.98
N GLY A 209 -22.19 -21.51 9.12
CA GLY A 209 -21.19 -22.36 8.48
C GLY A 209 -21.59 -22.86 7.08
N ARG A 210 -22.83 -22.59 6.64
CA ARG A 210 -23.23 -22.85 5.26
C ARG A 210 -22.37 -22.02 4.31
N THR A 211 -21.93 -22.65 3.24
CA THR A 211 -20.98 -22.04 2.30
C THR A 211 -21.53 -22.10 0.90
N VAL A 212 -21.43 -20.99 0.18
CA VAL A 212 -21.64 -20.94 -1.26
C VAL A 212 -20.29 -20.74 -1.92
N MET A 213 -19.99 -21.54 -2.94
CA MET A 213 -18.70 -21.53 -3.62
C MET A 213 -18.87 -21.57 -5.13
N HIS A 214 -18.22 -20.65 -5.82
CA HIS A 214 -18.13 -20.66 -7.27
C HIS A 214 -16.96 -21.54 -7.72
N VAL A 215 -17.29 -22.56 -8.52
CA VAL A 215 -16.36 -23.59 -8.98
C VAL A 215 -16.43 -23.72 -10.50
N VAL A 216 -15.29 -23.97 -11.13
CA VAL A 216 -15.21 -24.47 -12.51
C VAL A 216 -14.70 -25.89 -12.49
N GLU A 217 -15.51 -26.81 -12.99
CA GLU A 217 -15.28 -28.26 -13.00
C GLU A 217 -15.70 -28.78 -14.38
N ASP A 218 -14.87 -29.58 -15.04
CA ASP A 218 -15.11 -30.11 -16.39
C ASP A 218 -15.46 -29.03 -17.42
N SER A 219 -14.78 -27.89 -17.35
CA SER A 219 -15.05 -26.70 -18.18
C SER A 219 -16.46 -26.10 -18.02
N LYS A 220 -17.20 -26.50 -16.98
CA LYS A 220 -18.52 -25.97 -16.65
C LYS A 220 -18.45 -25.09 -15.41
N CYS A 221 -19.18 -23.98 -15.45
CA CYS A 221 -19.37 -23.10 -14.30
C CYS A 221 -20.45 -23.70 -13.40
N LYS A 222 -20.16 -23.80 -12.11
CA LYS A 222 -21.06 -24.31 -11.07
C LYS A 222 -20.99 -23.45 -9.82
N ILE A 223 -22.12 -23.25 -9.16
CA ILE A 223 -22.18 -22.71 -7.80
C ILE A 223 -22.58 -23.84 -6.87
N LYS A 224 -21.64 -24.29 -6.04
CA LYS A 224 -21.84 -25.39 -5.08
C LYS A 224 -22.21 -24.83 -3.72
N ILE A 225 -23.22 -25.41 -3.07
CA ILE A 225 -23.68 -25.00 -1.74
C ILE A 225 -23.44 -26.16 -0.77
N PHE A 226 -22.74 -25.86 0.33
CA PHE A 226 -22.36 -26.81 1.36
C PHE A 226 -23.06 -26.51 2.68
N LYS A 227 -23.40 -27.56 3.44
CA LYS A 227 -24.03 -27.43 4.75
C LYS A 227 -23.08 -26.86 5.80
N ARG A 228 -21.80 -27.20 5.69
CA ARG A 228 -20.69 -26.76 6.54
C ARG A 228 -19.58 -26.18 5.67
N PRO A 229 -18.54 -25.55 6.25
CA PRO A 229 -17.45 -24.96 5.47
C PRO A 229 -16.75 -25.95 4.55
N VAL A 230 -17.21 -25.97 3.29
CA VAL A 230 -16.74 -26.84 2.20
C VAL A 230 -16.85 -28.33 2.56
N GLU A 231 -17.91 -28.68 3.29
CA GLU A 231 -18.22 -30.05 3.72
C GLU A 231 -19.72 -30.30 3.51
N GLU A 232 -20.07 -31.51 3.07
CA GLU A 232 -21.46 -31.94 2.81
C GLU A 232 -22.16 -31.05 1.76
N LEU A 233 -22.00 -31.38 0.47
CA LEU A 233 -22.71 -30.70 -0.62
C LEU A 233 -24.22 -30.93 -0.48
N ILE A 234 -25.01 -29.84 -0.48
CA ILE A 234 -26.47 -29.88 -0.34
C ILE A 234 -27.22 -29.35 -1.56
N ASP A 235 -26.56 -28.55 -2.39
CA ASP A 235 -27.14 -28.10 -3.66
C ASP A 235 -26.09 -27.65 -4.67
N GLU A 236 -26.48 -27.56 -5.95
CA GLU A 236 -25.66 -27.07 -7.04
C GLU A 236 -26.50 -26.27 -8.04
N ILE A 237 -26.03 -25.07 -8.41
CA ILE A 237 -26.66 -24.21 -9.41
C ILE A 237 -25.72 -24.16 -10.64
N PRO A 238 -26.16 -24.58 -11.83
CA PRO A 238 -25.36 -24.42 -13.04
C PRO A 238 -25.26 -22.94 -13.42
N CYS A 239 -24.07 -22.49 -13.85
CA CYS A 239 -23.87 -21.16 -14.41
C CYS A 239 -23.27 -21.21 -15.82
N ASN A 240 -23.41 -20.12 -16.55
CA ASN A 240 -22.84 -20.00 -17.89
C ASN A 240 -21.49 -19.24 -17.85
N ARG A 241 -20.77 -19.20 -18.97
CA ARG A 241 -19.45 -18.55 -19.07
C ARG A 241 -19.48 -17.05 -18.77
N GLN A 242 -20.59 -16.36 -18.96
CA GLN A 242 -20.70 -14.93 -18.65
C GLN A 242 -20.90 -14.68 -17.15
N ASN A 243 -21.54 -15.61 -16.44
CA ASN A 243 -21.58 -15.65 -14.97
C ASN A 243 -20.24 -16.12 -14.36
N ALA A 244 -19.11 -15.86 -15.00
CA ALA A 244 -17.78 -16.31 -14.57
C ALA A 244 -17.25 -15.61 -13.30
N PHE A 245 -17.99 -14.63 -12.76
CA PHE A 245 -17.67 -13.92 -11.52
C PHE A 245 -18.96 -13.57 -10.76
N PRO A 246 -19.74 -14.56 -10.29
CA PRO A 246 -20.92 -14.31 -9.49
C PRO A 246 -20.48 -13.79 -8.11
N SER A 247 -21.22 -12.83 -7.58
CA SER A 247 -21.07 -12.29 -6.23
C SER A 247 -22.17 -12.85 -5.34
N PHE A 248 -21.84 -13.14 -4.09
CA PHE A 248 -22.77 -13.72 -3.12
C PHE A 248 -22.90 -12.83 -1.89
N ASP A 249 -24.09 -12.79 -1.28
CA ASP A 249 -24.29 -12.15 0.01
C ASP A 249 -25.45 -12.80 0.78
N TRP A 250 -25.21 -13.30 1.99
CA TRP A 250 -26.23 -14.06 2.73
C TRP A 250 -27.32 -13.16 3.33
N ILE A 251 -28.57 -13.58 3.18
CA ILE A 251 -29.76 -12.94 3.79
C ILE A 251 -30.14 -13.65 5.09
N SER A 252 -30.07 -14.99 5.06
CA SER A 252 -30.33 -15.89 6.19
C SER A 252 -29.55 -17.19 5.98
N ASP A 253 -29.71 -18.19 6.84
CA ASP A 253 -29.10 -19.51 6.62
C ASP A 253 -29.77 -20.30 5.47
N THR A 254 -30.90 -19.84 4.92
CA THR A 254 -31.61 -20.49 3.82
C THR A 254 -31.70 -19.64 2.55
N LYS A 255 -31.35 -18.35 2.60
CA LYS A 255 -31.44 -17.43 1.46
C LYS A 255 -30.19 -16.60 1.29
N PHE A 256 -29.76 -16.40 0.05
CA PHE A 256 -28.66 -15.49 -0.28
C PHE A 256 -28.90 -14.78 -1.61
N TYR A 257 -28.31 -13.60 -1.75
CA TYR A 257 -28.20 -12.91 -3.01
C TYR A 257 -27.12 -13.53 -3.89
N ILE A 258 -27.39 -13.61 -5.20
CA ILE A 258 -26.45 -14.03 -6.22
C ILE A 258 -26.54 -13.13 -7.44
N THR A 259 -25.41 -12.64 -7.95
CA THR A 259 -25.41 -11.95 -9.26
C THR A 259 -25.44 -12.97 -10.39
N PHE A 260 -26.41 -12.83 -11.28
CA PHE A 260 -26.70 -13.85 -12.28
C PHE A 260 -27.35 -13.26 -13.53
N ASN A 261 -27.20 -13.93 -14.67
CA ASN A 261 -28.09 -13.77 -15.82
C ASN A 261 -28.77 -15.10 -16.16
N VAL A 262 -30.10 -15.09 -16.22
CA VAL A 262 -30.89 -16.26 -16.62
C VAL A 262 -30.75 -16.52 -18.12
N ASN A 263 -30.72 -15.45 -18.92
CA ASN A 263 -30.44 -15.50 -20.36
C ASN A 263 -29.05 -14.91 -20.62
N PRO A 264 -28.16 -15.59 -21.38
CA PRO A 264 -26.82 -15.08 -21.75
C PRO A 264 -26.82 -13.76 -22.55
N THR A 265 -27.97 -13.26 -22.99
CA THR A 265 -28.04 -11.93 -23.62
C THR A 265 -28.41 -10.83 -22.64
N SER A 266 -28.85 -11.16 -21.43
CA SER A 266 -29.29 -10.19 -20.41
C SER A 266 -28.14 -9.66 -19.57
N SER A 267 -28.37 -8.51 -18.92
CA SER A 267 -27.49 -7.97 -17.89
C SER A 267 -27.32 -8.97 -16.74
N ILE A 268 -26.15 -8.96 -16.11
CA ILE A 268 -25.90 -9.69 -14.86
C ILE A 268 -26.34 -8.77 -13.73
N LYS A 269 -27.37 -9.19 -12.98
CA LYS A 269 -27.95 -8.43 -11.88
C LYS A 269 -28.24 -9.34 -10.68
N PRO A 270 -28.53 -8.79 -9.49
CA PRO A 270 -28.77 -9.58 -8.30
C PRO A 270 -30.13 -10.32 -8.33
N PHE A 271 -30.13 -11.57 -7.88
CA PHE A 271 -31.28 -12.45 -7.64
C PHE A 271 -31.21 -13.01 -6.21
N ILE A 272 -32.31 -13.54 -5.68
CA ILE A 272 -32.35 -14.30 -4.44
C ILE A 272 -32.39 -15.78 -4.78
N TYR A 273 -31.52 -16.59 -4.17
CA TYR A 273 -31.65 -18.04 -4.19
C TYR A 273 -32.16 -18.54 -2.84
N ASP A 274 -33.23 -19.32 -2.86
CA ASP A 274 -33.84 -19.94 -1.69
C ASP A 274 -33.50 -21.44 -1.65
N LEU A 275 -32.75 -21.87 -0.63
CA LEU A 275 -32.31 -23.26 -0.43
C LEU A 275 -33.46 -24.21 -0.09
N GLN A 276 -34.57 -23.72 0.44
CA GLN A 276 -35.73 -24.55 0.77
C GLN A 276 -36.55 -24.87 -0.48
N THR A 277 -36.79 -23.86 -1.32
CA THR A 277 -37.60 -24.02 -2.54
C THR A 277 -36.76 -24.39 -3.76
N LYS A 278 -35.43 -24.22 -3.67
CA LYS A 278 -34.46 -24.35 -4.77
C LYS A 278 -34.76 -23.43 -5.95
N ARG A 279 -35.34 -22.27 -5.69
CA ARG A 279 -35.73 -21.30 -6.71
C ARG A 279 -34.82 -20.08 -6.72
N LEU A 280 -34.57 -19.59 -7.92
CA LEU A 280 -33.95 -18.29 -8.18
C LEU A 280 -35.07 -17.27 -8.42
N GLU A 281 -35.14 -16.26 -7.57
CA GLU A 281 -36.20 -15.24 -7.52
C GLU A 281 -35.63 -13.86 -7.87
N GLU A 282 -36.34 -13.11 -8.71
CA GLU A 282 -35.96 -11.74 -9.02
C GLU A 282 -36.24 -10.80 -7.82
N ILE A 283 -35.33 -9.86 -7.59
CA ILE A 283 -35.52 -8.84 -6.55
C ILE A 283 -36.48 -7.78 -7.07
N THR A 284 -37.71 -7.76 -6.55
CA THR A 284 -38.75 -6.80 -6.94
C THR A 284 -38.74 -5.52 -6.09
N THR A 285 -38.09 -5.55 -4.93
CA THR A 285 -38.05 -4.42 -4.00
C THR A 285 -37.06 -3.33 -4.38
N THR A 286 -36.11 -3.62 -5.29
CA THR A 286 -35.06 -2.69 -5.69
C THR A 286 -34.83 -2.75 -7.19
N ASN A 287 -34.86 -1.59 -7.84
CA ASN A 287 -34.72 -1.48 -9.29
C ASN A 287 -33.24 -1.41 -9.69
N PHE A 288 -32.71 -2.53 -10.19
CA PHE A 288 -31.36 -2.63 -10.73
C PHE A 288 -31.26 -2.31 -12.22
N ASP A 289 -32.35 -2.05 -12.94
CA ASP A 289 -32.31 -1.92 -14.39
C ASP A 289 -31.59 -0.65 -14.85
N SER A 290 -31.03 -0.66 -16.06
CA SER A 290 -30.31 0.50 -16.60
C SER A 290 -31.27 1.63 -16.99
N LYS A 291 -30.81 2.90 -16.89
CA LYS A 291 -31.63 4.06 -17.31
C LYS A 291 -32.02 3.99 -18.79
N ASN A 292 -31.12 3.44 -19.61
CA ASN A 292 -31.17 3.56 -21.06
C ASN A 292 -31.39 2.20 -21.75
N GLY A 293 -31.71 1.14 -21.01
CA GLY A 293 -31.85 -0.21 -21.55
C GLY A 293 -30.54 -0.92 -21.90
N ASN A 294 -29.39 -0.23 -21.82
CA ASN A 294 -28.08 -0.81 -22.09
C ASN A 294 -27.71 -1.93 -21.10
N LYS A 295 -26.93 -2.90 -21.59
CA LYS A 295 -26.40 -3.99 -20.77
C LYS A 295 -25.42 -3.48 -19.70
N PHE A 296 -25.38 -4.20 -18.60
CA PHE A 296 -24.47 -3.95 -17.48
C PHE A 296 -24.14 -5.26 -16.75
N ILE A 297 -23.12 -5.19 -15.90
CA ILE A 297 -22.72 -6.28 -15.01
C ILE A 297 -22.60 -5.72 -13.60
N ASP A 298 -23.41 -6.21 -12.67
CA ASP A 298 -23.17 -6.05 -11.23
C ASP A 298 -22.14 -7.11 -10.79
N ALA A 299 -20.87 -6.72 -10.75
CA ALA A 299 -19.74 -7.63 -10.56
C ALA A 299 -19.51 -8.01 -9.09
N PHE A 300 -19.93 -7.15 -8.17
CA PHE A 300 -19.86 -7.38 -6.72
C PHE A 300 -21.04 -6.69 -6.05
N ILE A 301 -21.63 -7.33 -5.04
CA ILE A 301 -22.73 -6.77 -4.26
C ILE A 301 -22.54 -6.94 -2.76
N LYS A 302 -23.08 -6.00 -1.99
CA LYS A 302 -23.23 -6.13 -0.54
C LYS A 302 -24.47 -5.40 -0.06
N ALA A 303 -25.36 -6.11 0.63
CA ALA A 303 -26.57 -5.55 1.21
C ALA A 303 -26.23 -4.62 2.38
N HIS A 304 -27.04 -3.56 2.54
CA HIS A 304 -26.90 -2.62 3.64
C HIS A 304 -28.22 -1.91 3.89
N GLY A 305 -28.73 -1.99 5.13
CA GLY A 305 -30.06 -1.48 5.45
C GLY A 305 -31.13 -2.09 4.53
N ASN A 306 -31.90 -1.24 3.87
CA ASN A 306 -32.93 -1.66 2.90
C ASN A 306 -32.43 -1.70 1.45
N GLY A 307 -31.16 -1.39 1.22
CA GLY A 307 -30.57 -1.27 -0.11
C GLY A 307 -29.37 -2.19 -0.32
N MET A 308 -28.67 -1.93 -1.42
CA MET A 308 -27.54 -2.73 -1.86
C MET A 308 -26.48 -1.86 -2.53
N PHE A 309 -25.23 -2.01 -2.08
CA PHE A 309 -24.09 -1.52 -2.82
C PHE A 309 -23.74 -2.47 -3.96
N SER A 310 -23.38 -1.92 -5.11
CA SER A 310 -22.92 -2.68 -6.28
C SER A 310 -21.68 -2.04 -6.91
N LEU A 311 -20.71 -2.87 -7.29
CA LEU A 311 -19.70 -2.53 -8.28
C LEU A 311 -20.27 -2.83 -9.68
N ARG A 312 -20.80 -1.80 -10.32
CA ARG A 312 -21.46 -1.91 -11.61
C ARG A 312 -20.55 -1.51 -12.76
N GLU A 313 -20.37 -2.42 -13.70
CA GLU A 313 -19.76 -2.20 -15.00
C GLU A 313 -20.84 -1.87 -16.04
N ASN A 314 -20.64 -0.78 -16.78
CA ASN A 314 -21.53 -0.39 -17.86
C ASN A 314 -21.11 -0.98 -19.23
N HIS A 315 -21.92 -0.75 -20.26
CA HIS A 315 -21.63 -1.16 -21.65
C HIS A 315 -20.34 -0.61 -22.29
N LEU A 316 -19.62 0.32 -21.64
CA LEU A 316 -18.34 0.88 -22.08
C LEU A 316 -17.16 0.35 -21.23
N ASP A 317 -17.38 -0.74 -20.49
CA ASP A 317 -16.44 -1.36 -19.55
C ASP A 317 -15.99 -0.41 -18.41
N GLN A 318 -16.76 0.65 -18.14
CA GLN A 318 -16.48 1.58 -17.05
C GLN A 318 -17.14 1.10 -15.76
N MET A 319 -16.35 1.02 -14.69
CA MET A 319 -16.80 0.54 -13.39
C MET A 319 -17.17 1.69 -12.46
N SER A 320 -18.27 1.53 -11.72
CA SER A 320 -18.74 2.50 -10.74
C SER A 320 -19.22 1.82 -9.46
N LEU A 321 -18.96 2.45 -8.31
CA LEU A 321 -19.60 2.10 -7.05
C LEU A 321 -20.96 2.78 -7.00
N MET A 322 -22.01 1.99 -6.87
CA MET A 322 -23.39 2.46 -6.83
C MET A 322 -24.11 1.95 -5.59
N TYR A 323 -25.13 2.67 -5.15
CA TYR A 323 -26.09 2.23 -4.13
C TYR A 323 -27.51 2.27 -4.70
N PHE A 324 -28.28 1.22 -4.44
CA PHE A 324 -29.66 1.01 -4.90
C PHE A 324 -30.59 0.80 -3.71
N GLU A 325 -31.76 1.43 -3.73
CA GLU A 325 -32.81 1.23 -2.72
C GLU A 325 -34.17 1.63 -3.32
N GLY A 326 -35.13 0.69 -3.37
CA GLY A 326 -36.39 0.94 -4.04
C GLY A 326 -36.17 1.31 -5.51
N ASN A 327 -36.76 2.42 -5.96
CA ASN A 327 -36.55 2.96 -7.32
C ASN A 327 -35.37 3.96 -7.40
N LYS A 328 -34.68 4.21 -6.29
CA LYS A 328 -33.58 5.18 -6.24
C LYS A 328 -32.25 4.49 -6.54
N ARG A 329 -31.35 5.23 -7.20
CA ARG A 329 -29.96 4.82 -7.46
C ARG A 329 -29.01 6.01 -7.39
N ARG A 330 -27.83 5.80 -6.84
CA ARG A 330 -26.80 6.84 -6.70
C ARG A 330 -25.44 6.27 -7.08
N THR A 331 -24.71 6.97 -7.95
CA THR A 331 -23.29 6.70 -8.18
C THR A 331 -22.49 7.41 -7.10
N LEU A 332 -21.68 6.64 -6.38
CA LEU A 332 -20.84 7.10 -5.28
C LEU A 332 -19.42 7.37 -5.75
N TYR A 333 -18.87 6.50 -6.60
CA TYR A 333 -17.50 6.64 -7.07
C TYR A 333 -17.34 6.08 -8.49
N GLN A 334 -16.51 6.73 -9.31
CA GLN A 334 -16.16 6.27 -10.66
C GLN A 334 -14.71 5.79 -10.69
N TYR A 335 -14.53 4.56 -11.15
CA TYR A 335 -13.22 3.93 -11.19
C TYR A 335 -12.56 4.07 -12.56
N ARG A 336 -11.23 4.26 -12.55
CA ARG A 336 -10.37 4.18 -13.74
C ARG A 336 -9.91 2.75 -14.02
N ALA A 337 -9.86 1.91 -12.99
CA ALA A 337 -9.50 0.51 -13.06
C ALA A 337 -10.50 -0.31 -12.23
N LYS A 338 -10.87 -1.51 -12.69
CA LYS A 338 -11.91 -2.33 -12.07
C LYS A 338 -11.47 -2.81 -10.66
N PRO A 339 -12.10 -2.33 -9.56
CA PRO A 339 -11.97 -2.98 -8.24
C PRO A 339 -12.61 -4.37 -8.26
N TYR A 340 -12.18 -5.23 -7.34
CA TYR A 340 -12.75 -6.56 -7.16
C TYR A 340 -13.88 -6.60 -6.13
N SER A 341 -13.77 -5.85 -5.02
CA SER A 341 -14.79 -5.80 -3.97
C SER A 341 -14.85 -4.45 -3.23
N ILE A 342 -15.76 -4.38 -2.27
CA ILE A 342 -15.90 -3.32 -1.27
C ILE A 342 -16.19 -3.96 0.10
N ALA A 343 -15.79 -3.29 1.19
CA ALA A 343 -16.08 -3.74 2.54
C ALA A 343 -17.21 -2.89 3.13
N VAL A 344 -18.28 -3.53 3.59
CA VAL A 344 -19.43 -2.84 4.19
C VAL A 344 -19.64 -3.34 5.61
N SER A 345 -19.70 -2.40 6.55
CA SER A 345 -20.11 -2.61 7.94
C SER A 345 -21.43 -1.88 8.20
N LYS A 346 -21.96 -1.99 9.43
CA LYS A 346 -23.19 -1.27 9.82
C LYS A 346 -23.08 0.24 9.70
N THR A 347 -21.89 0.81 9.87
CA THR A 347 -21.69 2.26 9.96
C THR A 347 -20.65 2.79 9.01
N ASN A 348 -19.99 1.93 8.22
CA ASN A 348 -18.88 2.32 7.36
C ASN A 348 -18.82 1.50 6.08
N LEU A 349 -18.46 2.16 4.99
CA LEU A 349 -18.08 1.60 3.70
C LEU A 349 -16.58 1.85 3.48
N PHE A 350 -15.86 0.82 3.05
CA PHE A 350 -14.46 0.90 2.64
C PHE A 350 -14.30 0.45 1.20
N PHE A 351 -13.51 1.19 0.41
CA PHE A 351 -13.29 0.89 -1.00
C PHE A 351 -11.93 1.42 -1.49
N VAL A 352 -11.34 0.74 -2.48
CA VAL A 352 -10.02 1.08 -3.01
C VAL A 352 -10.10 2.18 -4.05
N GLY A 353 -9.38 3.28 -3.86
CA GLY A 353 -9.33 4.44 -4.75
C GLY A 353 -8.58 4.22 -6.06
N ASN A 354 -8.62 5.22 -6.94
CA ASN A 354 -8.01 5.18 -8.27
C ASN A 354 -6.48 5.21 -8.26
N ASN A 355 -5.86 5.54 -7.12
CA ASN A 355 -4.42 5.52 -6.96
C ASN A 355 -3.97 4.44 -5.96
N ASN A 356 -4.81 3.43 -5.71
CA ASN A 356 -4.53 2.33 -4.78
C ASN A 356 -4.50 2.78 -3.30
N GLU A 357 -5.29 3.79 -2.95
CA GLU A 357 -5.63 4.16 -1.57
C GLU A 357 -6.78 3.32 -1.03
N LEU A 358 -6.93 3.21 0.28
CA LEU A 358 -8.16 2.71 0.87
C LEU A 358 -8.94 3.89 1.44
N PHE A 359 -10.16 4.11 0.97
CA PHE A 359 -11.07 5.12 1.49
C PHE A 359 -12.02 4.54 2.53
N LYS A 360 -12.43 5.37 3.48
CA LYS A 360 -13.52 5.13 4.43
C LYS A 360 -14.60 6.18 4.25
N MET A 361 -15.84 5.73 4.21
CA MET A 361 -17.03 6.56 4.24
C MET A 361 -17.92 6.12 5.41
N ASN A 362 -18.34 7.06 6.25
CA ASN A 362 -19.35 6.78 7.27
C ASN A 362 -20.72 6.61 6.59
N LEU A 363 -21.48 5.62 7.01
CA LEU A 363 -22.82 5.33 6.50
C LEU A 363 -23.87 5.78 7.53
N ALA A 364 -24.76 6.67 7.10
CA ALA A 364 -26.00 6.98 7.79
C ALA A 364 -27.12 6.01 7.37
N ASP A 365 -28.19 5.94 8.16
CA ASP A 365 -29.37 5.13 7.84
C ASP A 365 -29.98 5.51 6.48
N ASP A 366 -29.99 6.81 6.14
CA ASP A 366 -30.35 7.30 4.80
C ASP A 366 -29.10 7.59 3.96
N VAL A 367 -28.65 6.57 3.23
CA VAL A 367 -27.51 6.64 2.32
C VAL A 367 -27.76 7.56 1.12
N PHE A 368 -29.01 7.84 0.76
CA PHE A 368 -29.32 8.71 -0.37
C PHE A 368 -29.18 10.18 -0.02
N SER A 369 -29.65 10.58 1.16
CA SER A 369 -29.62 11.97 1.60
C SER A 369 -28.28 12.39 2.21
N GLN A 370 -27.42 11.45 2.61
CA GLN A 370 -26.11 11.79 3.18
C GLN A 370 -25.18 12.47 2.17
N GLY A 371 -24.39 13.43 2.66
CA GLY A 371 -23.29 14.01 1.89
C GLY A 371 -22.24 12.96 1.56
N PHE A 372 -21.77 12.93 0.30
CA PHE A 372 -20.69 12.02 -0.10
C PHE A 372 -19.35 12.69 0.14
N LYS A 373 -18.71 12.35 1.26
CA LYS A 373 -17.34 12.78 1.57
C LYS A 373 -16.57 11.60 2.11
N GLU A 374 -15.73 11.02 1.25
CA GLU A 374 -14.76 10.01 1.64
C GLU A 374 -13.63 10.62 2.48
N SER A 375 -13.10 9.82 3.38
CA SER A 375 -11.88 10.09 4.14
C SER A 375 -10.83 9.07 3.77
N LEU A 376 -9.57 9.49 3.69
CA LEU A 376 -8.46 8.58 3.44
C LEU A 376 -8.28 7.68 4.67
N PHE A 377 -8.33 6.36 4.48
CA PHE A 377 -8.10 5.38 5.54
C PHE A 377 -6.70 4.79 5.48
N LEU A 378 -6.23 4.42 4.27
CA LEU A 378 -4.83 4.08 4.01
C LEU A 378 -4.34 4.88 2.79
N ALA A 379 -3.13 5.42 2.91
CA ALA A 379 -2.42 6.08 1.81
C ALA A 379 -2.20 5.10 0.62
N PRO A 380 -1.89 5.61 -0.58
CA PRO A 380 -1.55 4.77 -1.72
C PRO A 380 -0.51 3.71 -1.37
N GLN A 381 -0.77 2.44 -1.70
CA GLN A 381 0.19 1.35 -1.52
C GLN A 381 0.88 1.01 -2.86
N THR A 382 2.09 0.44 -2.86
CA THR A 382 2.78 0.04 -4.11
C THR A 382 2.20 -1.27 -4.60
N THR A 383 1.89 -2.12 -3.63
CA THR A 383 1.27 -3.40 -3.85
C THR A 383 -0.22 -3.15 -3.90
N LYS A 384 -0.87 -3.64 -4.95
CA LYS A 384 -2.31 -3.45 -5.13
C LYS A 384 -3.07 -3.94 -3.89
N ILE A 385 -3.92 -3.07 -3.33
CA ILE A 385 -4.93 -3.44 -2.36
C ILE A 385 -6.07 -4.05 -3.16
N ASP A 386 -6.37 -5.31 -2.90
CA ASP A 386 -7.46 -6.02 -3.53
C ASP A 386 -8.41 -6.55 -2.44
N ASP A 387 -9.63 -6.86 -2.87
CA ASP A 387 -10.63 -7.59 -2.09
C ASP A 387 -10.89 -7.06 -0.65
N PRO A 388 -11.12 -5.75 -0.40
CA PRO A 388 -11.48 -5.31 0.94
C PRO A 388 -12.81 -5.94 1.39
N LEU A 389 -12.83 -6.60 2.56
CA LEU A 389 -14.00 -7.29 3.13
C LEU A 389 -14.11 -7.05 4.64
N ILE A 390 -15.35 -6.93 5.15
CA ILE A 390 -15.62 -6.96 6.59
C ILE A 390 -15.92 -8.40 6.99
N LEU A 391 -15.06 -9.00 7.80
CA LEU A 391 -15.22 -10.37 8.29
C LEU A 391 -15.20 -10.34 9.82
N GLN A 392 -16.33 -10.67 10.45
CA GLN A 392 -16.48 -10.65 11.91
C GLN A 392 -16.05 -9.31 12.57
N ASN A 393 -16.52 -8.18 12.03
CA ASN A 393 -16.24 -6.80 12.48
C ASN A 393 -14.78 -6.33 12.34
N GLU A 394 -13.92 -7.10 11.69
CA GLU A 394 -12.58 -6.69 11.31
C GLU A 394 -12.52 -6.46 9.80
N LEU A 395 -11.65 -5.54 9.37
CA LEU A 395 -11.41 -5.27 7.95
C LEU A 395 -10.26 -6.12 7.46
N TYR A 396 -10.48 -6.87 6.38
CA TYR A 396 -9.47 -7.66 5.69
C TYR A 396 -9.29 -7.12 4.27
N PHE A 397 -8.10 -7.27 3.71
CA PHE A 397 -7.83 -7.07 2.29
C PHE A 397 -6.62 -7.89 1.87
N SER A 398 -6.55 -8.19 0.57
CA SER A 398 -5.40 -8.85 -0.03
C SER A 398 -4.36 -7.82 -0.46
N LEU A 399 -3.09 -8.19 -0.32
CA LEU A 399 -1.93 -7.50 -0.85
C LEU A 399 -1.12 -8.50 -1.64
N GLY A 400 -0.48 -8.07 -2.71
CA GLY A 400 0.55 -8.88 -3.37
C GLY A 400 0.02 -9.80 -4.46
N ASN A 401 -1.28 -9.74 -4.79
CA ASN A 401 -1.86 -10.33 -6.01
C ASN A 401 -1.19 -9.84 -7.31
N THR A 402 -0.24 -8.91 -7.22
CA THR A 402 0.55 -8.39 -8.33
C THR A 402 2.04 -8.45 -7.98
N SER A 403 2.83 -7.50 -8.45
CA SER A 403 4.27 -7.41 -8.20
C SER A 403 4.55 -6.13 -7.43
N LYS A 404 5.68 -6.07 -6.73
CA LYS A 404 6.16 -4.80 -6.19
C LYS A 404 7.14 -4.13 -7.14
N GLU A 405 7.21 -2.82 -7.02
CA GLU A 405 8.14 -1.97 -7.75
C GLU A 405 9.53 -2.03 -7.09
N VAL A 406 10.56 -2.28 -7.89
CA VAL A 406 11.97 -2.48 -7.46
C VAL A 406 12.89 -1.76 -8.44
N ILE A 407 14.00 -1.20 -7.97
CA ILE A 407 15.00 -0.59 -8.83
C ILE A 407 15.96 -1.68 -9.31
N TYR A 408 16.11 -1.81 -10.62
CA TYR A 408 17.14 -2.65 -11.24
C TYR A 408 18.15 -1.78 -11.98
N SER A 409 19.38 -2.27 -12.04
CA SER A 409 20.39 -1.81 -12.98
C SER A 409 20.35 -2.61 -14.28
N ILE A 410 20.80 -2.01 -15.38
CA ILE A 410 20.96 -2.73 -16.64
C ILE A 410 22.14 -3.70 -16.58
N SER A 411 23.23 -3.31 -15.92
CA SER A 411 24.37 -4.21 -15.70
C SER A 411 23.98 -5.46 -14.89
N GLY A 412 23.01 -5.31 -13.97
CA GLY A 412 22.64 -6.32 -12.98
C GLY A 412 23.48 -6.27 -11.71
N ASN A 413 24.42 -5.33 -11.60
CA ASN A 413 25.31 -5.18 -10.43
C ASN A 413 24.64 -4.49 -9.24
N PHE A 414 23.52 -3.82 -9.48
CA PHE A 414 22.75 -3.11 -8.47
C PHE A 414 21.26 -3.49 -8.54
N THR A 415 20.66 -3.75 -7.38
CA THR A 415 19.22 -3.91 -7.22
C THR A 415 18.82 -3.32 -5.87
N TYR A 416 17.77 -2.50 -5.85
CA TYR A 416 17.27 -1.88 -4.64
C TYR A 416 15.78 -2.14 -4.45
N SER A 417 15.43 -2.72 -3.31
CA SER A 417 14.05 -3.12 -3.00
C SER A 417 13.72 -2.78 -1.56
N LEU A 418 12.49 -2.33 -1.35
CA LEU A 418 11.88 -2.21 -0.03
C LEU A 418 10.69 -3.17 0.08
N GLU A 419 10.29 -3.47 1.31
CA GLU A 419 9.20 -4.40 1.61
C GLU A 419 7.90 -3.97 0.92
N ASN A 420 7.50 -2.72 1.14
CA ASN A 420 6.36 -2.06 0.53
C ASN A 420 6.70 -1.38 -0.80
N GLY A 421 7.74 -1.83 -1.53
CA GLY A 421 8.08 -1.36 -2.87
C GLY A 421 8.59 0.10 -2.98
N VAL A 422 9.20 0.38 -4.13
CA VAL A 422 9.75 1.70 -4.48
C VAL A 422 8.76 2.44 -5.37
N ARG A 423 8.53 3.74 -5.13
CA ARG A 423 7.59 4.56 -5.91
C ARG A 423 8.29 5.44 -6.95
N ASP A 424 9.38 6.10 -6.56
CA ASP A 424 10.17 6.97 -7.43
C ASP A 424 11.62 7.01 -6.95
N PHE A 425 12.55 7.40 -7.80
CA PHE A 425 13.96 7.53 -7.42
C PHE A 425 14.72 8.46 -8.35
N THR A 426 15.64 9.26 -7.82
CA THR A 426 16.46 10.21 -8.58
C THR A 426 17.91 10.14 -8.15
N TYR A 427 18.83 10.46 -9.07
CA TYR A 427 20.25 10.54 -8.80
C TYR A 427 20.73 11.95 -9.13
N THR A 428 21.20 12.65 -8.11
CA THR A 428 21.61 14.05 -8.19
C THR A 428 22.75 14.26 -7.21
N ASP A 429 23.81 14.97 -7.60
CA ASP A 429 24.98 15.26 -6.76
C ASP A 429 25.59 14.02 -6.08
N LYS A 430 25.68 12.92 -6.84
CA LYS A 430 26.16 11.60 -6.37
C LYS A 430 25.33 10.96 -5.25
N VAL A 431 24.10 11.41 -5.06
CA VAL A 431 23.14 10.87 -4.10
C VAL A 431 21.96 10.25 -4.83
N LEU A 432 21.74 8.95 -4.61
CA LEU A 432 20.54 8.26 -5.04
C LEU A 432 19.48 8.44 -3.96
N SER A 433 18.47 9.26 -4.24
CA SER A 433 17.31 9.42 -3.37
C SER A 433 16.19 8.51 -3.86
N VAL A 434 15.60 7.74 -2.95
CA VAL A 434 14.55 6.76 -3.23
C VAL A 434 13.31 7.11 -2.41
N LEU A 435 12.19 7.32 -3.08
CA LEU A 435 10.87 7.45 -2.47
C LEU A 435 10.19 6.08 -2.50
N ALA A 436 9.78 5.61 -1.34
CA ALA A 436 9.08 4.36 -1.16
C ALA A 436 7.90 4.52 -0.21
N LEU A 437 7.07 3.49 -0.11
CA LEU A 437 5.82 3.55 0.62
C LEU A 437 5.92 2.89 1.99
N THR A 438 5.11 3.37 2.92
CA THR A 438 4.81 2.73 4.22
C THR A 438 3.30 2.53 4.32
N ASN A 439 2.79 1.88 5.37
CA ASN A 439 1.33 1.71 5.49
C ASN A 439 0.62 3.05 5.73
N SER A 440 1.31 4.02 6.33
CA SER A 440 0.81 5.32 6.78
C SER A 440 1.28 6.51 5.94
N GLY A 441 2.04 6.26 4.87
CA GLY A 441 2.63 7.31 4.05
C GLY A 441 3.87 6.84 3.31
N TYR A 442 5.02 7.46 3.60
CA TYR A 442 6.23 7.35 2.77
C TYR A 442 7.51 7.20 3.59
N VAL A 443 8.51 6.57 2.97
CA VAL A 443 9.90 6.65 3.40
C VAL A 443 10.75 7.20 2.27
N VAL A 444 11.69 8.06 2.62
CA VAL A 444 12.73 8.55 1.71
C VAL A 444 14.07 8.06 2.23
N GLU A 445 14.77 7.27 1.42
CA GLU A 445 16.13 6.82 1.73
C GLU A 445 17.11 7.44 0.74
N GLN A 446 18.22 7.96 1.26
CA GLN A 446 19.29 8.52 0.45
C GLN A 446 20.53 7.66 0.58
N LEU A 447 21.07 7.28 -0.58
CA LEU A 447 22.22 6.41 -0.71
C LEU A 447 23.37 7.17 -1.34
N LYS A 448 24.57 6.94 -0.82
CA LYS A 448 25.83 7.38 -1.41
C LYS A 448 26.73 6.15 -1.52
N GLU A 449 27.26 5.88 -2.71
CA GLU A 449 28.08 4.69 -2.97
C GLU A 449 27.36 3.37 -2.58
N GLY A 450 26.03 3.33 -2.74
CA GLY A 450 25.20 2.17 -2.38
C GLY A 450 24.90 2.02 -0.88
N VAL A 451 25.42 2.90 -0.02
CA VAL A 451 25.18 2.87 1.43
C VAL A 451 24.13 3.91 1.81
N ILE A 452 23.12 3.49 2.57
CA ILE A 452 22.09 4.40 3.11
C ILE A 452 22.74 5.27 4.19
N PHE A 453 22.72 6.59 4.01
CA PHE A 453 23.24 7.54 5.01
C PHE A 453 22.14 8.42 5.62
N ASN A 454 20.96 8.49 4.99
CA ASN A 454 19.82 9.23 5.51
C ASN A 454 18.51 8.49 5.24
N THR A 455 17.62 8.51 6.23
CA THR A 455 16.28 7.90 6.15
C THR A 455 15.27 8.83 6.81
N LEU A 456 14.21 9.14 6.08
CA LEU A 456 13.12 10.01 6.51
C LEU A 456 11.78 9.27 6.40
N TYR A 457 11.07 9.12 7.51
CA TYR A 457 9.69 8.61 7.53
C TYR A 457 8.70 9.78 7.55
N LEU A 458 7.65 9.66 6.73
CA LEU A 458 6.59 10.66 6.57
C LEU A 458 5.23 9.99 6.74
N GLU A 459 4.65 10.10 7.93
CA GLU A 459 3.25 9.77 8.20
C GLU A 459 2.36 10.89 7.64
N THR A 460 1.56 10.61 6.62
CA THR A 460 0.82 11.67 5.92
C THR A 460 -0.34 11.14 5.08
N GLU A 461 -1.42 11.94 5.00
CA GLU A 461 -2.54 11.73 4.08
C GLU A 461 -2.27 12.23 2.66
N LEU A 462 -1.14 12.90 2.45
CA LEU A 462 -0.79 13.49 1.17
C LEU A 462 -0.37 12.40 0.18
N ASN A 463 -0.92 12.44 -1.03
CA ASN A 463 -0.59 11.53 -2.11
C ASN A 463 0.64 12.04 -2.87
N PHE A 464 1.81 11.50 -2.52
CA PHE A 464 3.06 11.67 -3.25
C PHE A 464 3.31 10.52 -4.23
N ARG A 465 3.89 10.88 -5.37
CA ARG A 465 4.28 9.97 -6.46
C ARG A 465 5.65 10.29 -7.03
N HIS A 466 6.13 11.50 -6.82
CA HIS A 466 7.35 12.01 -7.43
C HIS A 466 8.26 12.61 -6.38
N LEU A 467 9.56 12.43 -6.63
CA LEU A 467 10.65 12.90 -5.80
C LEU A 467 11.62 13.70 -6.67
N ALA A 468 12.10 14.82 -6.14
CA ALA A 468 13.24 15.54 -6.67
C ALA A 468 14.14 16.01 -5.53
N PHE A 469 15.44 16.11 -5.82
CA PHE A 469 16.44 16.70 -4.96
C PHE A 469 16.98 17.94 -5.66
N TYR A 470 16.85 19.10 -5.02
CA TYR A 470 17.17 20.40 -5.60
C TYR A 470 17.75 21.30 -4.52
N GLN A 471 18.92 21.90 -4.76
CA GLN A 471 19.60 22.78 -3.79
C GLN A 471 19.70 22.17 -2.38
N GLU A 472 20.16 20.91 -2.29
CA GLU A 472 20.27 20.14 -1.03
C GLU A 472 18.95 19.85 -0.31
N GLU A 473 17.82 20.16 -0.93
CA GLU A 473 16.50 20.01 -0.33
C GLU A 473 15.65 18.98 -1.07
N LEU A 474 14.79 18.31 -0.31
CA LEU A 474 13.90 17.28 -0.82
C LEU A 474 12.53 17.86 -1.18
N TYR A 475 12.06 17.53 -2.38
CA TYR A 475 10.74 17.90 -2.86
C TYR A 475 9.94 16.66 -3.21
N LEU A 476 8.68 16.64 -2.76
CA LEU A 476 7.72 15.58 -3.03
C LEU A 476 6.52 16.16 -3.76
N ALA A 477 5.99 15.43 -4.74
CA ALA A 477 4.83 15.87 -5.50
C ALA A 477 3.89 14.72 -5.86
N GLY A 478 2.62 15.03 -6.09
CA GLY A 478 1.63 14.08 -6.58
C GLY A 478 0.24 14.69 -6.65
N ALA A 479 -0.79 13.89 -6.36
CA ALA A 479 -2.19 14.33 -6.49
C ALA A 479 -2.57 15.41 -5.45
N SER A 480 -1.82 15.50 -4.34
CA SER A 480 -2.05 16.48 -3.28
C SER A 480 -1.31 17.81 -3.48
N GLY A 481 -0.57 17.98 -4.58
CA GLY A 481 0.25 19.16 -4.87
C GLY A 481 1.75 18.90 -4.79
N ILE A 482 2.52 19.98 -4.62
CA ILE A 482 3.99 19.98 -4.48
C ILE A 482 4.36 20.49 -3.09
N TYR A 483 5.28 19.79 -2.44
CA TYR A 483 5.71 20.04 -1.07
C TYR A 483 7.24 19.98 -1.00
N LYS A 484 7.82 20.82 -0.15
CA LYS A 484 9.23 20.76 0.26
C LYS A 484 9.32 20.12 1.63
N ILE A 485 10.34 19.32 1.89
CA ILE A 485 10.58 18.79 3.23
C ILE A 485 11.43 19.77 4.03
N VAL A 486 10.90 20.20 5.17
CA VAL A 486 11.60 21.04 6.16
C VAL A 486 11.41 20.39 7.53
N ASP A 487 12.48 20.20 8.29
CA ASP A 487 12.45 19.59 9.63
C ASP A 487 11.66 18.27 9.67
N LYS A 488 11.93 17.39 8.69
CA LYS A 488 11.26 16.08 8.52
C LYS A 488 9.74 16.17 8.28
N LYS A 489 9.22 17.32 7.87
CA LYS A 489 7.80 17.55 7.61
C LYS A 489 7.55 18.14 6.22
N PRO A 490 6.43 17.78 5.56
CA PRO A 490 6.05 18.37 4.28
C PRO A 490 5.50 19.79 4.49
N LEU A 491 6.16 20.78 3.89
CA LEU A 491 5.73 22.16 3.76
C LEU A 491 5.10 22.36 2.38
N TYR A 492 3.84 22.79 2.37
CA TYR A 492 3.10 23.03 1.13
C TYR A 492 3.72 24.16 0.30
N LEU A 493 3.84 23.95 -1.01
CA LEU A 493 4.33 24.95 -1.96
C LEU A 493 3.32 25.28 -3.06
N SER A 494 2.59 24.29 -3.58
CA SER A 494 1.68 24.50 -4.70
C SER A 494 0.59 23.43 -4.80
N GLU A 495 -0.58 23.81 -5.31
CA GLU A 495 -1.70 22.92 -5.62
C GLU A 495 -1.50 22.13 -6.93
N LEU A 496 -0.39 22.39 -7.64
CA LEU A 496 -0.05 21.73 -8.90
C LEU A 496 -0.01 20.21 -8.74
N LYS A 497 -0.98 19.53 -9.36
CA LYS A 497 -1.05 18.07 -9.45
C LYS A 497 -0.01 17.57 -10.47
N ALA A 498 1.24 17.50 -10.03
CA ALA A 498 2.35 17.11 -10.89
C ALA A 498 2.25 15.64 -11.30
N THR A 499 2.42 15.37 -12.59
CA THR A 499 2.57 14.04 -13.20
C THR A 499 4.03 13.64 -13.38
N LYS A 500 4.97 14.59 -13.19
CA LYS A 500 6.40 14.34 -13.04
C LYS A 500 7.06 15.52 -12.31
N LEU A 501 8.04 15.22 -11.45
CA LEU A 501 8.93 16.21 -10.85
C LEU A 501 10.36 15.90 -11.31
N VAL A 502 11.08 16.91 -11.77
CA VAL A 502 12.38 16.75 -12.42
C VAL A 502 13.36 17.77 -11.87
N SER A 503 14.54 17.32 -11.46
CA SER A 503 15.65 18.18 -11.08
C SER A 503 16.98 17.56 -11.51
N ASN A 504 17.95 18.43 -11.78
CA ASN A 504 19.36 18.08 -11.94
C ASN A 504 20.24 18.69 -10.82
N GLY A 505 19.64 19.18 -9.73
CA GLY A 505 20.32 19.90 -8.64
C GLY A 505 20.31 21.43 -8.82
N THR A 506 20.37 21.92 -10.06
CA THR A 506 20.42 23.37 -10.39
C THR A 506 19.12 23.92 -10.98
N CYS A 507 18.25 23.05 -11.49
CA CYS A 507 16.90 23.38 -11.96
C CYS A 507 15.88 22.46 -11.30
N LEU A 508 14.65 22.95 -11.17
CA LEU A 508 13.50 22.15 -10.70
C LEU A 508 12.28 22.51 -11.55
N ILE A 509 11.73 21.52 -12.26
CA ILE A 509 10.50 21.66 -13.04
C ILE A 509 9.47 20.61 -12.66
N ALA A 510 8.20 20.99 -12.74
CA ALA A 510 7.05 20.11 -12.58
C ALA A 510 6.28 20.03 -13.90
N GLN A 511 5.98 18.81 -14.35
CA GLN A 511 5.04 18.56 -15.44
C GLN A 511 3.66 18.30 -14.85
N ALA A 512 2.64 18.96 -15.37
CA ALA A 512 1.23 18.76 -15.01
C ALA A 512 0.35 18.74 -16.28
N ASP A 513 -0.94 18.46 -16.14
CA ASP A 513 -1.87 18.42 -17.27
C ASP A 513 -1.95 19.77 -18.04
N LYS A 514 -1.61 20.87 -17.36
CA LYS A 514 -1.62 22.25 -17.90
C LYS A 514 -0.24 22.72 -18.40
N GLY A 515 0.72 21.81 -18.56
CA GLY A 515 2.05 22.09 -19.12
C GLY A 515 3.21 21.93 -18.14
N ILE A 516 4.30 22.66 -18.40
CA ILE A 516 5.54 22.63 -17.60
C ILE A 516 5.65 23.90 -16.77
N PHE A 517 6.02 23.72 -15.50
CA PHE A 517 6.19 24.77 -14.53
C PHE A 517 7.61 24.72 -13.95
N GLN A 518 8.28 25.87 -13.85
CA GLN A 518 9.60 26.00 -13.25
C GLN A 518 9.49 26.57 -11.84
N PHE A 519 10.29 26.03 -10.92
CA PHE A 519 10.40 26.57 -9.58
C PHE A 519 11.31 27.81 -9.57
N GLU A 520 10.80 28.92 -9.05
CA GLU A 520 11.52 30.17 -8.85
C GLU A 520 11.85 30.33 -7.37
N ALA A 521 13.14 30.21 -7.02
CA ALA A 521 13.60 30.25 -5.63
C ALA A 521 13.32 31.59 -4.94
N SER A 522 13.39 32.70 -5.68
CA SER A 522 13.11 34.06 -5.19
C SER A 522 11.68 34.20 -4.65
N ASN A 523 10.71 33.63 -5.38
CA ASN A 523 9.29 33.74 -5.06
C ASN A 523 8.74 32.46 -4.43
N ARG A 524 9.60 31.46 -4.17
CA ARG A 524 9.28 30.13 -3.63
C ARG A 524 8.04 29.49 -4.28
N SER A 525 7.89 29.64 -5.58
CA SER A 525 6.67 29.25 -6.31
C SER A 525 6.98 28.65 -7.67
N PHE A 526 6.00 27.90 -8.20
CA PHE A 526 6.08 27.30 -9.53
C PHE A 526 5.38 28.20 -10.56
N GLN A 527 6.12 28.65 -11.56
CA GLN A 527 5.63 29.49 -12.65
C GLN A 527 5.52 28.69 -13.94
N LYS A 528 4.41 28.84 -14.67
CA LYS A 528 4.21 28.14 -15.95
C LYS A 528 5.18 28.72 -16.99
N ILE A 529 5.97 27.85 -17.63
CA ILE A 529 6.89 28.24 -18.71
C ILE A 529 6.42 27.79 -20.09
N VAL A 530 5.59 26.74 -20.17
CA VAL A 530 4.96 26.31 -21.43
C VAL A 530 3.67 25.53 -21.14
N GLU A 531 2.63 25.72 -21.96
CA GLU A 531 1.37 24.99 -21.84
C GLU A 531 1.40 23.61 -22.52
N GLN A 532 2.08 23.51 -23.66
CA GLN A 532 2.12 22.30 -24.49
C GLN A 532 3.36 21.42 -24.27
N GLY A 533 4.10 21.63 -23.17
CA GLY A 533 5.29 20.85 -22.88
C GLY A 533 4.96 19.44 -22.36
N ASP A 534 5.77 18.45 -22.75
CA ASP A 534 5.69 17.09 -22.23
C ASP A 534 7.05 16.42 -22.05
N ARG A 535 7.01 15.18 -21.53
CA ARG A 535 8.18 14.30 -21.39
C ARG A 535 9.37 14.99 -20.74
N ALA A 536 9.15 15.70 -19.64
CA ALA A 536 10.23 16.36 -18.90
C ALA A 536 11.29 15.36 -18.39
N PHE A 537 12.59 15.71 -18.40
CA PHE A 537 13.68 14.89 -17.88
C PHE A 537 14.90 15.74 -17.51
N ALA A 538 15.77 15.21 -16.64
CA ALA A 538 16.98 15.88 -16.18
C ALA A 538 18.15 15.61 -17.14
N SER A 539 19.03 16.60 -17.28
CA SER A 539 20.25 16.60 -18.10
C SER A 539 21.33 17.43 -17.42
N GLU A 540 22.59 17.19 -17.75
CA GLU A 540 23.71 18.08 -17.38
C GLU A 540 23.48 19.51 -17.88
N GLY A 541 22.82 19.67 -19.03
CA GLY A 541 22.49 20.96 -19.64
C GLY A 541 21.25 21.68 -19.07
N GLY A 542 20.63 21.15 -18.02
CA GLY A 542 19.44 21.72 -17.39
C GLY A 542 18.27 20.74 -17.31
N CYS A 543 17.07 21.31 -17.14
CA CYS A 543 15.82 20.54 -17.09
C CYS A 543 15.18 20.59 -18.48
N LEU A 544 15.17 19.46 -19.16
CA LEU A 544 14.71 19.36 -20.54
C LEU A 544 13.26 18.90 -20.62
N PHE A 545 12.57 19.30 -21.68
CA PHE A 545 11.24 18.81 -22.03
C PHE A 545 11.02 18.94 -23.54
N VAL A 546 10.00 18.25 -24.06
CA VAL A 546 9.60 18.41 -25.46
C VAL A 546 8.50 19.46 -25.55
N ASP A 547 8.72 20.46 -26.39
CA ASP A 547 7.66 21.35 -26.85
C ASP A 547 6.88 20.66 -27.98
N LYS A 548 5.61 20.35 -27.76
CA LYS A 548 4.76 19.69 -28.76
C LYS A 548 4.47 20.56 -29.99
N LEU A 549 4.50 21.89 -29.85
CA LEU A 549 4.14 22.80 -30.94
C LEU A 549 5.25 22.84 -31.99
N SER A 550 6.49 22.99 -31.55
CA SER A 550 7.67 22.98 -32.42
C SER A 550 8.24 21.58 -32.65
N ASN A 551 7.80 20.59 -31.88
CA ASN A 551 8.37 19.24 -31.81
C ASN A 551 9.90 19.27 -31.61
N THR A 552 10.36 20.03 -30.63
CA THR A 552 11.78 20.17 -30.26
C THR A 552 11.99 19.87 -28.78
N ILE A 553 13.12 19.27 -28.45
CA ILE A 553 13.61 19.17 -27.07
C ILE A 553 14.24 20.52 -26.74
N VAL A 554 13.73 21.17 -25.70
CA VAL A 554 14.21 22.47 -25.19
C VAL A 554 14.57 22.35 -23.72
N ASN A 555 15.39 23.27 -23.22
CA ASN A 555 15.64 23.42 -21.78
C ASN A 555 14.62 24.34 -21.11
N GLU A 556 14.74 24.53 -19.79
CA GLU A 556 13.87 25.39 -18.98
C GLU A 556 13.87 26.85 -19.46
N LYS A 557 14.98 27.30 -20.07
CA LYS A 557 15.14 28.61 -20.72
C LYS A 557 14.64 28.65 -22.17
N ARG A 558 13.92 27.62 -22.62
CA ARG A 558 13.34 27.50 -23.97
C ARG A 558 14.36 27.48 -25.11
N LYS A 559 15.64 27.20 -24.82
CA LYS A 559 16.68 27.03 -25.84
C LYS A 559 16.55 25.64 -26.46
N VAL A 560 16.57 25.57 -27.79
CA VAL A 560 16.49 24.31 -28.54
C VAL A 560 17.78 23.51 -28.36
N ILE A 561 17.63 22.26 -27.92
CA ILE A 561 18.75 21.32 -27.69
C ILE A 561 18.81 20.28 -28.80
N ALA A 562 17.66 19.70 -29.17
CA ALA A 562 17.57 18.65 -30.19
C ALA A 562 16.14 18.52 -30.75
N LYS A 563 15.95 17.60 -31.70
CA LYS A 563 14.62 17.16 -32.15
C LYS A 563 14.41 15.68 -31.77
N PRO A 564 13.28 15.32 -31.15
CA PRO A 564 12.99 13.93 -30.86
C PRO A 564 12.66 13.18 -32.16
N THR A 565 13.34 12.07 -32.41
CA THR A 565 13.08 11.20 -33.58
C THR A 565 11.92 10.22 -33.36
N MET A 566 11.44 10.08 -32.12
CA MET A 566 10.32 9.21 -31.76
C MET A 566 9.44 9.83 -30.67
N ASN A 567 8.16 9.46 -30.64
CA ASN A 567 7.26 9.74 -29.52
C ASN A 567 7.41 8.70 -28.40
N LYS A 568 8.61 8.63 -27.81
CA LYS A 568 8.99 7.72 -26.73
C LYS A 568 9.54 8.50 -25.53
N LEU A 569 9.82 7.77 -24.44
CA LEU A 569 10.39 8.36 -23.24
C LEU A 569 11.84 8.77 -23.48
N LEU A 570 12.24 9.90 -22.91
CA LEU A 570 13.56 10.49 -23.05
C LEU A 570 14.25 10.57 -21.69
N PHE A 571 15.56 10.38 -21.69
CA PHE A 571 16.47 10.72 -20.60
C PHE A 571 17.86 10.97 -21.17
N GLU A 572 18.76 11.53 -20.36
CA GLU A 572 20.17 11.67 -20.71
C GLU A 572 20.99 10.60 -19.99
N HIS A 573 21.97 10.03 -20.68
CA HIS A 573 22.97 9.13 -20.13
C HIS A 573 24.33 9.44 -20.75
N GLN A 574 25.34 9.74 -19.92
CA GLN A 574 26.70 10.05 -20.35
C GLN A 574 26.75 11.13 -21.46
N GLY A 575 26.03 12.23 -21.26
CA GLY A 575 25.94 13.35 -22.22
C GLY A 575 25.15 13.07 -23.50
N ARG A 576 24.56 11.87 -23.65
CA ARG A 576 23.71 11.51 -24.80
C ARG A 576 22.25 11.52 -24.40
N ILE A 577 21.42 12.21 -25.18
CA ILE A 577 19.97 12.10 -25.06
C ILE A 577 19.54 10.81 -25.78
N VAL A 578 18.74 9.99 -25.12
CA VAL A 578 18.36 8.65 -25.60
C VAL A 578 16.85 8.42 -25.52
N HIS A 579 16.34 7.57 -26.42
CA HIS A 579 14.97 7.04 -26.38
C HIS A 579 14.93 5.73 -25.58
N TRP A 580 13.91 5.59 -24.74
CA TRP A 580 13.58 4.37 -24.01
C TRP A 580 12.27 3.77 -24.51
N TYR A 581 12.30 2.57 -25.11
CA TYR A 581 11.10 1.91 -25.61
C TYR A 581 11.19 0.37 -25.65
N SER A 582 10.05 -0.28 -25.47
CA SER A 582 9.97 -1.75 -25.48
C SER A 582 9.96 -2.31 -26.91
N VAL A 583 10.73 -3.37 -27.14
CA VAL A 583 10.75 -4.20 -28.35
C VAL A 583 10.64 -5.65 -27.93
N LYS A 584 9.51 -6.30 -28.24
CA LYS A 584 9.17 -7.66 -27.75
C LYS A 584 9.36 -7.75 -26.23
N ASP A 585 10.23 -8.65 -25.77
CA ASP A 585 10.50 -8.94 -24.37
C ASP A 585 11.67 -8.12 -23.79
N LYS A 586 12.15 -7.10 -24.50
CA LYS A 586 13.27 -6.26 -24.05
C LYS A 586 12.90 -4.79 -24.15
N THR A 587 13.65 -3.95 -23.47
CA THR A 587 13.56 -2.50 -23.59
C THR A 587 14.88 -1.96 -24.12
N HIS A 588 14.80 -1.24 -25.24
CA HIS A 588 15.95 -0.69 -25.95
C HIS A 588 16.19 0.76 -25.51
N ILE A 589 17.47 1.12 -25.47
CA ILE A 589 17.96 2.48 -25.27
C ILE A 589 18.75 2.87 -26.51
N VAL A 590 18.29 3.91 -27.19
CA VAL A 590 18.83 4.29 -28.50
C VAL A 590 19.15 5.76 -28.53
N ASP A 591 20.32 6.13 -29.04
CA ASP A 591 20.73 7.52 -29.19
C ASP A 591 19.79 8.28 -30.14
N ILE A 592 19.35 9.49 -29.77
CA ILE A 592 18.40 10.24 -30.59
C ILE A 592 19.00 10.75 -31.90
N LYS A 593 20.31 11.01 -31.95
CA LYS A 593 21.02 11.59 -33.09
C LYS A 593 21.45 10.52 -34.08
N THR A 594 22.09 9.45 -33.59
CA THR A 594 22.65 8.41 -34.46
C THR A 594 21.69 7.25 -34.70
N GLY A 595 20.72 7.04 -33.81
CA GLY A 595 19.87 5.85 -33.86
C GLY A 595 20.58 4.57 -33.42
N GLU A 596 21.80 4.68 -32.88
CA GLU A 596 22.57 3.54 -32.40
C GLU A 596 22.02 2.99 -31.08
N LEU A 597 22.04 1.66 -30.95
CA LEU A 597 21.67 0.99 -29.70
C LEU A 597 22.75 1.23 -28.65
N VAL A 598 22.43 2.03 -27.64
CA VAL A 598 23.31 2.29 -26.49
C VAL A 598 23.30 1.10 -25.54
N SER A 599 22.11 0.59 -25.22
CA SER A 599 21.96 -0.58 -24.34
C SER A 599 20.55 -1.20 -24.45
N LYS A 600 20.35 -2.33 -23.79
CA LYS A 600 19.04 -2.99 -23.68
C LYS A 600 18.90 -3.75 -22.37
N THR A 601 17.69 -3.77 -21.83
CA THR A 601 17.36 -4.58 -20.66
C THR A 601 17.25 -6.08 -21.02
N LYS A 602 17.41 -6.95 -20.01
CA LYS A 602 17.19 -8.40 -20.15
C LYS A 602 15.72 -8.75 -20.39
N SER A 603 14.82 -8.03 -19.74
CA SER A 603 13.36 -8.18 -19.78
C SER A 603 12.68 -6.84 -20.05
N ARG A 604 11.45 -6.88 -20.55
CA ARG A 604 10.64 -5.69 -20.82
C ARG A 604 10.39 -4.91 -19.53
N ALA A 605 10.82 -3.65 -19.49
CA ALA A 605 10.47 -2.73 -18.42
C ALA A 605 9.09 -2.11 -18.70
N LEU A 606 8.13 -2.40 -17.82
CA LEU A 606 6.76 -1.89 -17.94
C LEU A 606 6.61 -0.46 -17.40
N TYR A 607 7.45 -0.07 -16.44
CA TYR A 607 7.43 1.27 -15.87
C TYR A 607 8.26 2.23 -16.70
N LYS A 608 7.86 3.49 -16.65
CA LYS A 608 8.50 4.61 -17.37
C LYS A 608 9.48 5.39 -16.50
N ARG A 609 9.88 4.87 -15.33
CA ARG A 609 10.89 5.52 -14.49
C ARG A 609 12.26 4.90 -14.77
N VAL A 610 13.16 5.76 -15.25
CA VAL A 610 14.56 5.44 -15.58
C VAL A 610 15.40 6.70 -15.34
N ILE A 611 16.64 6.50 -14.89
CA ILE A 611 17.65 7.57 -14.74
C ILE A 611 19.03 7.04 -15.14
N SER A 612 19.91 7.95 -15.53
CA SER A 612 21.35 7.67 -15.57
C SER A 612 21.90 7.58 -14.15
N TYR A 613 22.79 6.61 -13.92
CA TYR A 613 23.45 6.38 -12.64
C TYR A 613 24.92 6.07 -12.92
N GLU A 614 25.74 7.12 -12.95
CA GLU A 614 27.16 7.02 -13.31
C GLU A 614 27.34 6.35 -14.68
N ASN A 615 28.00 5.19 -14.72
CA ASN A 615 28.22 4.39 -15.93
C ASN A 615 27.12 3.35 -16.19
N ASP A 616 26.06 3.37 -15.40
CA ASP A 616 24.93 2.45 -15.50
C ASP A 616 23.60 3.21 -15.65
N ILE A 617 22.53 2.47 -15.84
CA ILE A 617 21.18 2.98 -15.97
C ILE A 617 20.31 2.22 -14.97
N LEU A 618 19.64 2.97 -14.10
CA LEU A 618 18.69 2.43 -13.15
C LEU A 618 17.28 2.62 -13.68
N TYR A 619 16.46 1.57 -13.56
CA TYR A 619 15.06 1.60 -14.00
C TYR A 619 14.15 0.91 -12.98
N LEU A 620 12.90 1.36 -12.93
CA LEU A 620 11.88 0.71 -12.13
C LEU A 620 11.39 -0.54 -12.85
N GLY A 621 11.53 -1.70 -12.22
CA GLY A 621 11.00 -2.97 -12.67
C GLY A 621 10.00 -3.56 -11.68
N LYS A 622 9.67 -4.83 -11.93
CA LYS A 622 8.77 -5.62 -11.10
C LYS A 622 9.56 -6.74 -10.42
N ALA A 623 9.23 -7.01 -9.17
CA ALA A 623 9.62 -8.22 -8.49
C ALA A 623 8.36 -8.94 -8.00
N ASP A 624 8.37 -10.26 -8.11
CA ASP A 624 7.30 -11.09 -7.56
C ASP A 624 7.27 -10.91 -6.04
N VAL A 625 6.06 -10.82 -5.50
CA VAL A 625 5.82 -10.83 -4.06
C VAL A 625 4.88 -11.97 -3.73
N ASN A 626 5.01 -12.50 -2.52
CA ASN A 626 3.97 -13.38 -2.03
C ASN A 626 2.68 -12.58 -1.89
N THR A 627 1.58 -13.15 -2.35
CA THR A 627 0.26 -12.69 -1.99
C THR A 627 0.05 -12.88 -0.51
N SER A 628 -0.70 -12.00 0.11
CA SER A 628 -1.02 -12.05 1.51
C SER A 628 -2.40 -11.50 1.77
N ILE A 629 -3.03 -11.98 2.84
CA ILE A 629 -4.23 -11.34 3.40
C ILE A 629 -3.79 -10.69 4.69
N VAL A 630 -4.11 -9.41 4.82
CA VAL A 630 -3.87 -8.64 6.04
C VAL A 630 -5.19 -8.34 6.71
N LYS A 631 -5.15 -8.29 8.04
CA LYS A 631 -6.29 -7.83 8.85
C LYS A 631 -5.96 -6.53 9.55
N LEU A 632 -6.97 -5.67 9.64
CA LEU A 632 -6.97 -4.41 10.36
C LEU A 632 -8.09 -4.41 11.39
N LYS A 633 -7.74 -4.06 12.62
CA LYS A 633 -8.72 -3.85 13.68
C LYS A 633 -9.36 -2.47 13.49
N LEU A 634 -10.67 -2.45 13.33
CA LEU A 634 -11.44 -1.20 13.34
C LEU A 634 -11.53 -0.71 14.80
N LYS A 635 -11.12 0.53 15.06
CA LYS A 635 -11.28 1.19 16.37
C LYS A 635 -12.67 1.79 16.49
#